data_AF-A0A6I7PQ44-F1
#
_entry.id   AF-A0A6I7PQ44-F1
#
_cell.length_a   1.000
_cell.length_b   1.000
_cell.length_c   1.000
_cell.angle_alpha   90.00
_cell.angle_beta   90.00
_cell.angle_gamma   90.00
#
_symmetry.space_group_name_H-M   'P 1'
#
loop_
_entity.id
_entity.type
_entity.pdbx_description
1 polymer ?
#
loop_
_entity_poly.entity_id
_entity_poly.type
_entity_poly.pdbx_seq_one_letter_code
_entity_poly.pdbx_strand_id
1 'polypeptide(L)' 'MLALAALLAGGCSRPLFSPEDERTPFDRFDSVRNQFAQQEVTDVYGRKRPNLRGRLTPRN' A
#
# COMPACT_ATOMS: atom_id res chain seq x y z
N MET A 1 5.35 -6.14 36.01
CA MET A 1 5.35 -6.80 34.69
C MET A 1 4.36 -6.22 33.67
N LEU A 2 3.36 -5.41 34.05
CA LEU A 2 2.44 -4.78 33.06
C LEU A 2 3.05 -3.61 32.28
N ALA A 3 3.98 -2.85 32.88
CA ALA A 3 4.52 -1.63 32.29
C ALA A 3 5.37 -1.85 31.02
N LEU A 4 6.04 -3.01 30.90
CA LEU A 4 6.87 -3.34 29.73
C LEU A 4 6.02 -3.64 28.48
N ALA A 5 4.81 -4.20 28.67
CA ALA A 5 3.90 -4.52 27.58
C ALA A 5 3.32 -3.27 26.91
N ALA A 6 3.13 -2.18 27.66
CA ALA A 6 2.61 -0.92 27.13
C ALA A 6 3.60 -0.20 26.19
N LEU A 7 4.91 -0.36 26.42
CA LEU A 7 5.97 0.22 25.58
C LEU A 7 6.11 -0.48 24.22
N LEU A 8 5.78 -1.77 24.14
CA LEU A 8 5.82 -2.56 22.90
C LEU A 8 4.60 -2.30 22.00
N ALA A 9 3.55 -1.67 22.51
CA ALA A 9 2.32 -1.36 21.75
C ALA A 9 2.39 -0.05 20.94
N GLY A 10 3.47 0.74 21.06
CA GLY A 10 3.66 2.04 20.41
C GLY A 10 4.12 2.00 18.95
N GLY A 11 3.81 0.95 18.19
CA GLY A 11 4.32 0.69 16.84
C GLY A 11 3.56 1.37 15.69
N CYS A 12 2.62 2.27 15.96
CA CYS A 12 1.90 2.99 14.91
C CYS A 12 2.75 4.14 14.37
N SER A 13 3.68 3.84 13.46
CA SER A 13 4.40 4.87 12.71
C SER A 13 3.52 5.42 11.59
N ARG A 14 3.64 6.72 11.32
CA ARG A 14 3.07 7.30 10.11
C ARG A 14 3.69 6.61 8.89
N PRO A 15 2.93 6.38 7.82
CA PRO A 15 3.48 5.86 6.57
C PRO A 15 4.66 6.71 6.13
N LEU A 16 5.78 6.05 5.81
CA LEU A 16 6.99 6.74 5.33
C LEU A 16 6.75 7.46 4.00
N PHE A 17 5.80 6.95 3.21
CA PHE A 17 5.46 7.43 1.88
C PHE A 17 3.98 7.77 1.79
N SER A 18 3.67 8.86 1.12
CA SER A 18 2.32 9.26 0.71
C SER A 18 1.72 8.23 -0.26
N PRO A 19 0.38 8.15 -0.38
CA PRO A 19 -0.26 7.30 -1.39
C PRO A 19 0.13 7.67 -2.83
N GLU A 20 0.49 8.92 -3.07
CA GLU A 20 0.88 9.46 -4.37
C GLU A 20 2.38 9.32 -4.68
N ASP A 21 3.17 8.91 -3.69
CA ASP A 21 4.61 8.72 -3.87
C ASP A 21 4.89 7.49 -4.74
N GLU A 22 5.85 7.65 -5.65
CA GLU A 22 6.41 6.56 -6.45
C GLU A 22 7.12 5.56 -5.52
N ARG A 23 6.69 4.29 -5.54
CA ARG A 23 7.22 3.20 -4.71
C ARG A 23 8.34 2.46 -5.39
N THR A 24 8.27 2.37 -6.72
CA THR A 24 9.25 1.65 -7.55
C THR A 24 9.52 2.45 -8.82
N PRO A 25 10.72 2.30 -9.44
CA PRO A 25 11.01 2.93 -10.73
C PRO A 25 10.06 2.53 -11.86
N PHE A 26 9.28 1.45 -11.67
CA PHE A 26 8.30 0.98 -12.64
C PHE A 26 7.00 1.79 -12.59
N ASP A 27 6.69 2.48 -11.49
CA ASP A 27 5.41 3.22 -11.38
C ASP A 27 5.38 4.38 -12.39
N ARG A 28 6.50 5.08 -12.59
CA ARG A 28 6.63 6.07 -13.67
C ARG A 28 6.51 5.44 -15.06
N PHE A 29 7.10 4.27 -15.28
CA PHE A 29 7.01 3.56 -16.56
C PHE A 29 5.57 3.12 -16.89
N ASP A 30 4.83 2.66 -15.89
CA ASP A 30 3.45 2.20 -16.01
C ASP A 30 2.48 3.38 -16.16
N SER A 31 2.68 4.46 -15.42
CA SER A 31 1.81 5.64 -15.48
C SER A 31 1.79 6.29 -16.86
N VAL A 32 2.94 6.43 -17.54
CA VAL A 32 3.00 6.98 -18.91
C VAL A 32 2.31 6.10 -19.96
N ARG A 33 2.05 4.82 -19.64
CA ARG A 33 1.34 3.86 -20.49
C ARG A 33 -0.11 3.64 -20.06
N ASN A 34 -0.58 4.39 -19.07
CA ASN A 34 -1.89 4.19 -18.44
C ASN A 34 -2.08 2.75 -17.90
N GLN A 35 -0.98 2.16 -17.41
CA GLN A 35 -0.92 0.80 -16.87
C GLN A 35 -0.80 0.77 -15.35
N PHE A 36 -0.75 1.93 -14.69
CA PHE A 36 -0.62 2.05 -13.24
C PHE A 36 -1.77 1.32 -12.51
N ALA A 37 -1.41 0.47 -11.54
CA ALA A 37 -2.35 -0.17 -10.64
C ALA A 37 -2.36 0.55 -9.29
N GLN A 38 -3.55 0.97 -8.84
CA GLN A 38 -3.72 1.60 -7.52
C GLN A 38 -3.15 0.72 -6.41
N GLN A 39 -2.54 1.33 -5.38
CA GLN A 39 -1.95 0.59 -4.25
C GLN A 39 -3.02 -0.11 -3.40
N GLU A 40 -4.19 0.51 -3.27
CA GLU A 40 -5.33 0.05 -2.49
C GLU A 40 -6.62 0.07 -3.31
N VAL A 41 -7.55 -0.82 -2.98
CA VAL A 41 -8.91 -0.86 -3.50
C VAL A 41 -9.90 -0.98 -2.34
N THR A 42 -11.07 -0.39 -2.52
CA THR A 42 -12.15 -0.51 -1.54
C THR A 42 -12.86 -1.84 -1.73
N ASP A 43 -12.99 -2.62 -0.65
CA ASP A 43 -13.76 -3.86 -0.66
C ASP A 43 -15.27 -3.59 -0.60
N VAL A 44 -16.06 -4.66 -0.74
CA VAL A 44 -17.53 -4.59 -0.69
C VAL A 44 -18.08 -4.08 0.65
N TYR A 45 -17.26 -4.04 1.69
CA TYR A 45 -17.61 -3.55 3.03
C TYR A 45 -17.10 -2.11 3.26
N GLY A 46 -16.61 -1.43 2.22
CA GLY A 46 -16.09 -0.07 2.31
C GLY A 46 -14.69 0.03 2.94
N ARG A 47 -13.98 -1.08 3.16
CA ARG A 47 -12.65 -1.06 3.78
C ARG A 47 -11.58 -0.98 2.69
N LYS A 48 -10.57 -0.14 2.91
CA LYS A 48 -9.39 -0.09 2.04
C LYS A 48 -8.56 -1.36 2.22
N ARG A 49 -8.20 -2.01 1.12
CA ARG A 49 -7.39 -3.24 1.07
C ARG A 49 -6.26 -3.09 0.07
N PRO A 50 -5.09 -3.72 0.27
CA PRO A 50 -4.04 -3.74 -0.73
C PRO A 50 -4.51 -4.37 -2.04
N ASN A 51 -4.23 -3.72 -3.18
CA ASN A 51 -4.61 -4.20 -4.50
C ASN A 51 -3.61 -5.24 -5.05
N LEU A 52 -3.45 -6.36 -4.34
CA LEU A 52 -2.47 -7.38 -4.73
C LEU A 52 -2.78 -7.99 -6.09
N ARG A 53 -4.06 -8.18 -6.43
CA ARG A 53 -4.46 -8.72 -7.73
C ARG A 53 -4.07 -7.80 -8.88
N GLY A 54 -4.45 -6.53 -8.83
CA GLY A 54 -4.09 -5.57 -9.89
C GLY A 54 -2.58 -5.34 -10.04
N ARG A 55 -1.80 -5.58 -8.97
CA ARG A 55 -0.34 -5.36 -8.94
C ARG A 55 0.49 -6.60 -9.27
N LEU A 56 -0.02 -7.80 -9.02
CA LEU A 56 0.75 -9.05 -9.15
C LEU A 56 0.25 -9.98 -10.26
N THR A 57 -0.90 -9.71 -10.88
CA THR A 57 -1.38 -10.52 -12.01
C THR A 57 -0.48 -10.31 -13.24
N PRO A 58 -0.04 -11.39 -13.91
CA PRO A 58 0.73 -11.29 -15.14
C PRO A 58 0.03 -10.44 -16.19
N ARG A 59 0.80 -9.61 -16.90
CA ARG A 59 0.33 -8.82 -18.03
C ARG A 59 0.91 -9.44 -19.30
N ASN A 60 0.04 -9.94 -20.18
CA ASN A 60 0.42 -10.45 -21.50
C ASN A 60 0.57 -9.32 -22.51
#